data_AF-A0A126Q5V9-F1
#
_entry.id   AF-A0A126Q5V9-F1
#
_cell.length_a   1.000
_cell.length_b   1.000
_cell.length_c   1.000
_cell.angle_alpha   90.00
_cell.angle_beta   90.00
_cell.angle_gamma   90.00
#
_symmetry.space_group_name_H-M   'P 1'
#
loop_
_entity.id
_entity.type
_entity.pdbx_description
1 polymer ?
#
loop_
_entity_poly.entity_id
_entity_poly.type
_entity_poly.pdbx_seq_one_letter_code
_entity_poly.pdbx_strand_id
1 'polypeptide(L)'
;MKKTQWNKADIVSNVFQPTRLPLSKLAFVFATLCASVISGNALAQELSIPCDEVEKKALEEAKENEVTRITAFQPAMPIERANPRYPAQAARKGQEGWVRMSYVVDKEGRVKDPVVDDFFGNSAFKKSALSAVKKWKFEPAVKDGEPTQQCHQSVQMDFVLGGRTGASRKFVGAYKDADALFQAGDIDAAEAALSELKDWDTLNRYENTWLLNLDSQIANKLGDVEREAQSIGRILSSNGSKRDKNMVFDENYVAYSLQRKIILDSQRGLFAEALSSFSKLKEMDDQQTRIEEITPIIEQIETAIASNQNLEVPVTIGENGNWFHTLVRSQFAFNDINGDLDTVEVRCESHREKFTVAEGHVWKIPESWGQCRVLVKGDDATRFNLIEVAQS
;
A
#
# COMPACT_ATOMS: atom_id res chain seq x y z
N MET A 1 -37.26 -1.62 -10.00
CA MET A 1 -36.94 -2.37 -8.75
C MET A 1 -36.23 -1.45 -7.79
N LYS A 2 -36.81 -1.21 -6.60
CA LYS A 2 -36.28 -0.27 -5.60
C LYS A 2 -34.95 -0.78 -5.05
N LYS A 3 -33.94 0.10 -5.00
CA LYS A 3 -32.60 -0.14 -4.45
C LYS A 3 -32.71 -0.23 -2.92
N THR A 4 -32.17 -1.28 -2.33
CA THR A 4 -31.98 -1.35 -0.87
C THR A 4 -30.53 -0.95 -0.59
N GLN A 5 -30.31 0.34 -0.33
CA GLN A 5 -29.08 0.79 0.34
C GLN A 5 -29.28 0.53 1.84
N TRP A 6 -28.33 -0.16 2.47
CA TRP A 6 -28.38 -0.49 3.88
C TRP A 6 -28.18 0.76 4.74
N ASN A 7 -29.00 0.88 5.79
CA ASN A 7 -28.98 2.00 6.74
C ASN A 7 -27.99 1.67 7.88
N LYS A 8 -27.09 2.60 8.20
CA LYS A 8 -25.86 2.43 8.99
C LYS A 8 -26.03 2.32 10.52
N ALA A 9 -27.21 1.99 11.04
CA ALA A 9 -27.51 2.24 12.46
C ALA A 9 -27.28 1.06 13.44
N ASP A 10 -27.12 -0.18 12.99
CA ASP A 10 -27.27 -1.34 13.90
C ASP A 10 -25.97 -2.13 14.23
N ILE A 11 -24.76 -1.64 13.89
CA ILE A 11 -23.51 -2.41 14.13
C ILE A 11 -22.45 -1.64 14.96
N VAL A 12 -22.68 -0.39 15.39
CA VAL A 12 -21.63 0.41 16.07
C VAL A 12 -21.93 0.77 17.54
N SER A 13 -22.96 0.20 18.18
CA SER A 13 -23.28 0.52 19.57
C SER A 13 -22.97 -0.64 20.53
N ASN A 14 -21.69 -0.79 20.90
CA ASN A 14 -21.26 -1.20 22.24
C ASN A 14 -19.74 -1.46 22.31
N VAL A 15 -18.94 -0.46 21.97
CA VAL A 15 -17.57 -0.36 22.51
C VAL A 15 -17.29 1.13 22.68
N PHE A 16 -16.69 1.54 23.81
CA PHE A 16 -16.19 2.88 24.14
C PHE A 16 -17.12 3.88 24.86
N GLN A 17 -16.77 4.16 26.13
CA GLN A 17 -16.93 5.49 26.74
C GLN A 17 -15.55 5.96 27.25
N PRO A 18 -15.04 7.12 26.80
CA PRO A 18 -13.95 7.81 27.46
C PRO A 18 -14.47 8.97 28.33
N THR A 19 -14.05 8.99 29.59
CA THR A 19 -14.27 10.10 30.54
C THR A 19 -13.40 11.31 30.17
N ARG A 20 -13.99 12.51 30.10
CA ARG A 20 -13.34 13.77 29.71
C ARG A 20 -12.71 14.55 30.88
N LEU A 21 -11.61 15.24 30.53
CA LEU A 21 -10.76 16.20 31.27
C LEU A 21 -11.46 17.52 31.67
N PRO A 22 -10.74 18.44 32.35
CA PRO A 22 -10.80 19.85 31.96
C PRO A 22 -9.42 20.51 31.76
N LEU A 23 -9.31 21.32 30.70
CA LEU A 23 -8.18 22.21 30.39
C LEU A 23 -8.42 23.65 30.89
N SER A 24 -7.36 24.29 31.38
CA SER A 24 -7.30 25.71 31.75
C SER A 24 -6.71 26.59 30.64
N LYS A 25 -7.27 27.79 30.47
CA LYS A 25 -6.91 28.84 29.49
C LYS A 25 -5.70 29.68 29.94
N LEU A 26 -4.93 30.20 28.98
CA LEU A 26 -4.05 31.37 29.19
C LEU A 26 -3.94 32.22 27.91
N ALA A 27 -3.91 33.53 28.10
CA ALA A 27 -3.82 34.59 27.09
C ALA A 27 -2.70 35.58 27.46
N PHE A 28 -2.00 36.15 26.47
CA PHE A 28 -1.07 37.30 26.62
C PHE A 28 -1.12 38.15 25.33
N VAL A 29 -1.66 39.39 25.37
CA VAL A 29 -1.07 40.73 25.63
C VAL A 29 -0.31 41.34 24.43
N PHE A 30 -0.81 42.52 24.03
CA PHE A 30 -0.37 43.45 22.98
C PHE A 30 0.91 44.22 23.34
N ALA A 31 1.68 44.62 22.31
CA ALA A 31 2.70 45.67 22.40
C ALA A 31 2.56 46.65 21.21
N THR A 32 2.69 47.94 21.50
CA THR A 32 2.68 49.08 20.56
C THR A 32 3.99 49.86 20.67
N LEU A 33 4.58 50.31 19.55
CA LEU A 33 5.13 51.67 19.39
C LEU A 33 5.58 51.99 17.95
N CYS A 34 5.31 53.24 17.53
CA CYS A 34 5.71 53.94 16.29
C CYS A 34 7.25 54.21 16.22
N ALA A 35 7.91 54.77 15.19
CA ALA A 35 7.52 55.66 14.10
C ALA A 35 8.63 55.80 13.03
N SER A 36 8.21 56.36 11.88
CA SER A 36 8.90 57.33 10.99
C SER A 36 9.93 56.92 9.93
N VAL A 37 9.79 57.64 8.81
CA VAL A 37 10.31 57.47 7.45
C VAL A 37 11.35 58.56 7.16
N ILE A 38 12.46 58.25 6.48
CA ILE A 38 13.23 59.22 5.67
C ILE A 38 13.73 58.55 4.40
N SER A 39 13.55 59.24 3.27
CA SER A 39 13.83 58.85 1.90
C SER A 39 15.28 59.11 1.45
N GLY A 40 15.81 58.20 0.63
CA GLY A 40 16.49 58.46 -0.66
C GLY A 40 17.86 59.15 -0.69
N ASN A 41 18.87 58.40 -1.15
CA ASN A 41 19.72 58.82 -2.26
C ASN A 41 20.32 57.58 -2.95
N ALA A 42 20.03 57.44 -4.24
CA ALA A 42 20.59 56.41 -5.10
C ALA A 42 21.95 56.89 -5.64
N LEU A 43 23.01 56.22 -5.19
CA LEU A 43 24.30 56.20 -5.87
C LEU A 43 24.34 54.88 -6.66
N ALA A 44 24.16 54.98 -7.98
CA ALA A 44 24.50 53.87 -8.87
C ALA A 44 26.03 53.76 -8.89
N GLN A 45 26.56 52.87 -8.05
CA GLN A 45 27.96 52.50 -8.00
C GLN A 45 28.16 51.30 -8.94
N GLU A 46 29.17 51.39 -9.80
CA GLU A 46 29.53 50.38 -10.80
C GLU A 46 29.65 48.99 -10.16
N LEU A 47 28.80 48.05 -10.59
CA LEU A 47 28.93 46.63 -10.29
C LEU A 47 30.10 46.07 -11.10
N SER A 48 31.32 46.23 -10.58
CA SER A 48 32.38 45.25 -10.81
C SER A 48 32.67 44.59 -9.48
N ILE A 49 31.94 43.51 -9.20
CA ILE A 49 32.39 42.59 -8.17
C ILE A 49 33.51 41.78 -8.84
N PRO A 50 34.75 41.78 -8.31
CA PRO A 50 35.79 40.89 -8.81
C PRO A 50 35.29 39.46 -8.60
N CYS A 51 35.06 38.72 -9.69
CA CYS A 51 34.65 37.31 -9.61
C CYS A 51 35.58 36.51 -8.67
N ASP A 52 36.84 36.90 -8.63
CA ASP A 52 37.90 36.26 -7.84
C ASP A 52 37.68 36.34 -6.33
N GLU A 53 37.11 37.42 -5.79
CA GLU A 53 36.89 37.55 -4.33
C GLU A 53 35.65 36.77 -3.87
N VAL A 54 34.62 36.70 -4.72
CA VAL A 54 33.41 35.90 -4.45
C VAL A 54 33.70 34.42 -4.60
N GLU A 55 34.47 34.04 -5.62
CA GLU A 55 34.89 32.64 -5.84
C GLU A 55 35.77 32.14 -4.69
N LYS A 56 36.74 32.95 -4.26
CA LYS A 56 37.63 32.59 -3.15
C LYS A 56 36.88 32.43 -1.83
N LYS A 57 35.96 33.35 -1.52
CA LYS A 57 35.09 33.24 -0.34
C LYS A 57 34.14 32.03 -0.43
N ALA A 58 33.58 31.76 -1.60
CA ALA A 58 32.72 30.59 -1.82
C ALA A 58 33.48 29.26 -1.68
N LEU A 59 34.76 29.20 -2.08
CA LEU A 59 35.62 28.03 -1.90
C LEU A 59 36.08 27.86 -0.44
N GLU A 60 36.29 28.95 0.28
CA GLU A 60 36.65 28.93 1.71
C GLU A 60 35.46 28.60 2.62
N GLU A 61 34.24 28.93 2.21
CA GLU A 61 32.98 28.63 2.92
C GLU A 61 32.30 27.34 2.43
N ALA A 62 32.73 26.77 1.30
CA ALA A 62 32.21 25.52 0.78
C ALA A 62 32.58 24.36 1.73
N LYS A 63 31.59 23.87 2.46
CA LYS A 63 31.73 22.61 3.20
C LYS A 63 31.91 21.46 2.20
N GLU A 64 32.92 20.63 2.42
CA GLU A 64 33.14 19.42 1.64
C GLU A 64 31.91 18.50 1.84
N ASN A 65 31.11 18.34 0.78
CA ASN A 65 29.90 17.50 0.66
C ASN A 65 28.54 18.08 1.13
N GLU A 66 28.16 19.31 0.77
CA GLU A 66 26.79 19.82 1.06
C GLU A 66 25.83 19.88 -0.15
N VAL A 67 26.28 19.55 -1.37
CA VAL A 67 25.41 19.47 -2.56
C VAL A 67 25.58 18.12 -3.26
N THR A 68 24.84 17.11 -2.82
CA THR A 68 24.57 15.93 -3.64
C THR A 68 23.58 16.32 -4.73
N ARG A 69 23.96 16.21 -6.01
CA ARG A 69 23.00 16.16 -7.10
C ARG A 69 22.05 15.00 -6.82
N ILE A 70 20.86 15.28 -6.30
CA ILE A 70 19.75 14.33 -6.35
C ILE A 70 19.57 14.07 -7.85
N THR A 71 19.93 12.88 -8.29
CA THR A 71 19.84 12.48 -9.69
C THR A 71 18.48 12.90 -10.23
N ALA A 72 18.44 13.62 -11.35
CA ALA A 72 17.18 14.12 -11.90
C ALA A 72 16.41 12.91 -12.45
N PHE A 73 15.58 12.30 -11.60
CA PHE A 73 14.75 11.16 -11.95
C PHE A 73 13.35 11.66 -12.31
N GLN A 74 12.94 11.39 -13.54
CA GLN A 74 11.58 11.62 -14.03
C GLN A 74 10.93 10.24 -14.23
N PRO A 75 9.80 9.95 -13.57
CA PRO A 75 9.13 8.66 -13.70
C PRO A 75 8.52 8.48 -15.09
N ALA A 76 8.29 7.23 -15.49
CA ALA A 76 7.66 6.91 -16.75
C ALA A 76 6.22 7.45 -16.80
N MET A 77 5.83 8.01 -17.95
CA MET A 77 4.50 8.60 -18.14
C MET A 77 3.67 7.76 -19.12
N PRO A 78 2.41 7.41 -18.81
CA PRO A 78 1.61 6.55 -19.68
C PRO A 78 1.23 7.27 -20.99
N ILE A 79 1.55 6.66 -22.12
CA ILE A 79 1.10 7.10 -23.46
C ILE A 79 -0.21 6.39 -23.82
N GLU A 80 -0.22 5.07 -23.68
CA GLU A 80 -1.34 4.22 -24.12
C GLU A 80 -1.61 3.15 -23.06
N ARG A 81 -2.85 3.12 -22.55
CA ARG A 81 -3.31 2.08 -21.61
C ARG A 81 -4.52 1.35 -22.17
N ALA A 82 -4.27 0.16 -22.71
CA ALA A 82 -5.32 -0.75 -23.14
C ALA A 82 -6.12 -1.28 -21.92
N ASN A 83 -7.45 -1.20 -21.98
CA ASN A 83 -8.32 -1.80 -20.97
C ASN A 83 -8.33 -3.34 -21.10
N PRO A 84 -8.47 -4.07 -19.98
CA PRO A 84 -8.61 -5.53 -20.03
C PRO A 84 -9.92 -5.94 -20.68
N ARG A 85 -9.86 -6.98 -21.52
CA ARG A 85 -11.06 -7.60 -22.08
C ARG A 85 -11.76 -8.38 -20.97
N TYR A 86 -13.03 -8.06 -20.73
CA TYR A 86 -13.85 -8.78 -19.77
C TYR A 86 -14.08 -10.25 -20.21
N PRO A 87 -13.80 -11.26 -19.36
CA PRO A 87 -14.12 -12.65 -19.66
C PRO A 87 -15.63 -12.86 -19.87
N ALA A 88 -16.03 -13.41 -21.03
CA ALA A 88 -17.44 -13.50 -21.41
C ALA A 88 -18.30 -14.33 -20.43
N GLN A 89 -17.74 -15.41 -19.86
CA GLN A 89 -18.45 -16.23 -18.88
C GLN A 89 -18.67 -15.47 -17.56
N ALA A 90 -17.65 -14.76 -17.07
CA ALA A 90 -17.76 -13.94 -15.87
C ALA A 90 -18.79 -12.82 -16.06
N ALA A 91 -18.78 -12.15 -17.23
CA ALA A 91 -19.77 -11.13 -17.57
C ALA A 91 -21.21 -11.69 -17.57
N ARG A 92 -21.44 -12.88 -18.14
CA ARG A 92 -22.77 -13.52 -18.15
C ARG A 92 -23.28 -13.86 -16.75
N LYS A 93 -22.39 -14.30 -15.87
CA LYS A 93 -22.73 -14.63 -14.48
C LYS A 93 -22.80 -13.40 -13.56
N GLY A 94 -22.36 -12.24 -14.06
CA GLY A 94 -22.30 -11.01 -13.27
C GLY A 94 -21.19 -11.03 -12.22
N GLN A 95 -20.17 -11.85 -12.41
CA GLN A 95 -19.02 -11.93 -11.51
C GLN A 95 -18.16 -10.69 -11.69
N GLU A 96 -17.68 -10.12 -10.60
CA GLU A 96 -16.82 -8.94 -10.61
C GLU A 96 -15.63 -9.12 -9.68
N GLY A 97 -14.66 -8.22 -9.77
CA GLY A 97 -13.44 -8.31 -8.97
C GLY A 97 -12.38 -7.33 -9.43
N TRP A 98 -11.13 -7.62 -9.09
CA TRP A 98 -9.98 -6.83 -9.49
C TRP A 98 -8.72 -7.67 -9.52
N VAL A 99 -7.71 -7.18 -10.23
CA VAL A 99 -6.37 -7.78 -10.28
C VAL A 99 -5.35 -6.68 -10.06
N ARG A 100 -4.50 -6.83 -9.04
CA ARG A 100 -3.33 -5.98 -8.84
C ARG A 100 -2.11 -6.65 -9.43
N MET A 101 -1.31 -5.89 -10.15
CA MET A 101 -0.12 -6.40 -10.82
C MET A 101 1.04 -5.46 -10.58
N SER A 102 2.23 -6.04 -10.40
CA SER A 102 3.50 -5.33 -10.52
C SER A 102 4.11 -5.56 -11.89
N TYR A 103 4.69 -4.53 -12.49
CA TYR A 103 5.33 -4.61 -13.80
C TYR A 103 6.55 -3.68 -13.88
N VAL A 104 7.34 -3.85 -14.94
CA VAL A 104 8.52 -3.04 -15.24
C VAL A 104 8.24 -2.26 -16.53
N VAL A 105 8.64 -0.99 -16.59
CA VAL A 105 8.71 -0.23 -17.84
C VAL A 105 10.16 -0.21 -18.29
N ASP A 106 10.44 -0.73 -19.49
CA ASP A 106 11.79 -0.72 -20.06
C ASP A 106 12.22 0.66 -20.60
N LYS A 107 13.47 0.78 -21.03
CA LYS A 107 14.04 2.03 -21.57
C LYS A 107 13.38 2.50 -22.87
N GLU A 108 12.62 1.62 -23.53
CA GLU A 108 11.83 1.94 -24.72
C GLU A 108 10.36 2.23 -24.37
N GLY A 109 10.02 2.28 -23.09
CA GLY A 109 8.65 2.58 -22.63
C GLY A 109 7.68 1.40 -22.75
N ARG A 110 8.16 0.18 -22.92
CA ARG A 110 7.32 -1.03 -23.03
C ARG A 110 7.22 -1.74 -21.69
N VAL A 111 6.05 -2.33 -21.43
CA VAL A 111 5.84 -3.14 -20.22
C VAL A 111 6.55 -4.50 -20.34
N LYS A 112 7.32 -4.86 -19.30
CA LYS A 112 8.00 -6.13 -19.12
C LYS A 112 7.61 -6.79 -17.80
N ASP A 113 7.71 -8.12 -17.79
CA ASP A 113 7.54 -8.98 -16.61
C ASP A 113 6.39 -8.62 -15.66
N PRO A 114 5.15 -8.49 -16.19
CA PRO A 114 3.99 -8.27 -15.34
C PRO A 114 3.71 -9.53 -14.52
N VAL A 115 3.59 -9.35 -13.21
CA VAL A 115 3.31 -10.38 -12.22
C VAL A 115 2.07 -9.96 -11.43
N VAL A 116 1.17 -10.91 -11.17
CA VAL A 116 0.01 -10.67 -10.31
C VAL A 116 0.50 -10.63 -8.86
N ASP A 117 0.24 -9.50 -8.19
CA ASP A 117 0.54 -9.29 -6.77
C ASP A 117 -0.58 -9.91 -5.93
N ASP A 118 -1.81 -9.45 -6.16
CA ASP A 118 -3.02 -10.00 -5.54
C ASP A 118 -4.22 -9.86 -6.48
N PHE A 119 -5.28 -10.61 -6.24
CA PHE A 119 -6.53 -10.49 -6.97
C PHE A 119 -7.70 -10.96 -6.09
N PHE A 120 -8.91 -10.49 -6.40
CA PHE A 120 -10.12 -11.01 -5.78
C PHE A 120 -11.26 -11.12 -6.79
N GLY A 121 -12.13 -12.12 -6.61
CA GLY A 121 -13.17 -12.49 -7.58
C GLY A 121 -12.73 -13.59 -8.54
N ASN A 122 -13.20 -13.56 -9.78
CA ASN A 122 -12.98 -14.65 -10.74
C ASN A 122 -11.52 -14.74 -11.21
N SER A 123 -10.92 -15.93 -11.13
CA SER A 123 -9.52 -16.18 -11.53
C SER A 123 -9.22 -15.89 -13.01
N ALA A 124 -10.22 -15.94 -13.91
CA ALA A 124 -10.09 -15.58 -15.32
C ALA A 124 -9.71 -14.11 -15.54
N PHE A 125 -9.97 -13.24 -14.56
CA PHE A 125 -9.55 -11.83 -14.61
C PHE A 125 -8.02 -11.71 -14.68
N LYS A 126 -7.27 -12.59 -14.02
CA LYS A 126 -5.79 -12.58 -14.04
C LYS A 126 -5.25 -12.62 -15.47
N LYS A 127 -5.72 -13.56 -16.28
CA LYS A 127 -5.28 -13.72 -17.67
C LYS A 127 -5.64 -12.50 -18.53
N SER A 128 -6.84 -11.95 -18.35
CA SER A 128 -7.27 -10.74 -19.04
C SER A 128 -6.44 -9.52 -18.67
N ALA A 129 -6.15 -9.32 -17.38
CA ALA A 129 -5.35 -8.21 -16.88
C ALA A 129 -3.91 -8.28 -17.40
N LEU A 130 -3.27 -9.45 -17.29
CA LEU A 130 -1.93 -9.69 -17.81
C LEU A 130 -1.83 -9.48 -19.32
N SER A 131 -2.87 -9.84 -20.08
CA SER A 131 -2.89 -9.62 -21.54
C SER A 131 -3.01 -8.15 -21.92
N ALA A 132 -3.62 -7.32 -21.08
CA ALA A 132 -3.83 -5.91 -21.34
C ALA A 132 -2.63 -5.06 -20.94
N VAL A 133 -2.06 -5.31 -19.75
CA VAL A 133 -0.90 -4.55 -19.26
C VAL A 133 0.31 -4.71 -20.18
N LYS A 134 0.49 -5.89 -20.82
CA LYS A 134 1.54 -6.14 -21.81
C LYS A 134 1.45 -5.27 -23.08
N LYS A 135 0.29 -4.65 -23.32
CA LYS A 135 0.05 -3.77 -24.49
C LYS A 135 0.23 -2.30 -24.16
N TRP A 136 0.49 -1.96 -22.90
CA TRP A 136 0.67 -0.57 -22.50
C TRP A 136 1.98 -0.01 -23.03
N LYS A 137 1.97 1.28 -23.29
CA LYS A 137 3.13 2.06 -23.72
C LYS A 137 3.28 3.29 -22.83
N PHE A 138 4.52 3.62 -22.55
CA PHE A 138 4.93 4.72 -21.70
C PHE A 138 6.00 5.55 -22.42
N GLU A 139 6.12 6.81 -22.05
CA GLU A 139 7.38 7.52 -22.14
C GLU A 139 8.28 6.92 -21.05
N PRO A 140 9.50 6.47 -21.38
CA PRO A 140 10.37 5.81 -20.41
C PRO A 140 10.74 6.79 -19.28
N ALA A 141 11.08 6.24 -18.11
CA ALA A 141 11.66 7.05 -17.05
C ALA A 141 13.00 7.63 -17.53
N VAL A 142 13.37 8.80 -17.05
CA VAL A 142 14.64 9.46 -17.37
C VAL A 142 15.42 9.64 -16.09
N LYS A 143 16.68 9.20 -16.05
CA LYS A 143 17.59 9.43 -14.93
C LYS A 143 18.83 10.13 -15.46
N ASP A 144 19.12 11.31 -14.90
CA ASP A 144 20.27 12.13 -15.29
C ASP A 144 20.34 12.48 -16.78
N GLY A 145 19.17 12.63 -17.41
CA GLY A 145 19.01 12.96 -18.83
C GLY A 145 18.93 11.74 -19.75
N GLU A 146 19.17 10.54 -19.25
CA GLU A 146 19.17 9.31 -20.04
C GLU A 146 17.94 8.42 -19.75
N PRO A 147 17.28 7.83 -20.77
CA PRO A 147 16.22 6.86 -20.56
C PRO A 147 16.68 5.66 -19.72
N THR A 148 15.91 5.35 -18.67
CA THR A 148 16.14 4.24 -17.75
C THR A 148 14.88 3.39 -17.58
N GLN A 149 15.07 2.18 -17.05
CA GLN A 149 13.97 1.31 -16.65
C GLN A 149 13.34 1.83 -15.35
N GLN A 150 12.02 1.62 -15.20
CA GLN A 150 11.30 1.83 -13.95
C GLN A 150 10.69 0.51 -13.48
N CYS A 151 11.18 -0.01 -12.35
CA CYS A 151 10.96 -1.42 -12.01
C CYS A 151 9.94 -1.63 -10.88
N HIS A 152 9.64 -0.58 -10.12
CA HIS A 152 8.67 -0.61 -9.03
C HIS A 152 7.31 -0.01 -9.46
N GLN A 153 6.69 -0.55 -10.52
CA GLN A 153 5.35 -0.12 -10.93
C GLN A 153 4.27 -1.10 -10.45
N SER A 154 3.13 -0.56 -10.06
CA SER A 154 1.96 -1.32 -9.64
C SER A 154 0.68 -0.71 -10.20
N VAL A 155 -0.29 -1.56 -10.54
CA VAL A 155 -1.62 -1.14 -10.93
C VAL A 155 -2.68 -2.12 -10.47
N GLN A 156 -3.85 -1.61 -10.08
CA GLN A 156 -5.08 -2.38 -9.96
C GLN A 156 -5.97 -2.17 -11.19
N MET A 157 -6.41 -3.27 -11.80
CA MET A 157 -7.44 -3.28 -12.83
C MET A 157 -8.74 -3.83 -12.27
N ASP A 158 -9.79 -3.02 -12.30
CA ASP A 158 -11.12 -3.38 -11.81
C ASP A 158 -11.97 -4.01 -12.93
N PHE A 159 -12.62 -5.14 -12.62
CA PHE A 159 -13.55 -5.86 -13.47
C PHE A 159 -14.97 -5.69 -12.92
N VAL A 160 -15.59 -4.55 -13.21
CA VAL A 160 -16.94 -4.19 -12.71
C VAL A 160 -17.90 -4.05 -13.88
N LEU A 161 -19.14 -4.48 -13.70
CA LEU A 161 -20.22 -4.36 -14.68
C LEU A 161 -21.12 -3.18 -14.31
N GLY A 162 -21.57 -2.46 -15.33
CA GLY A 162 -22.55 -1.40 -15.13
C GLY A 162 -23.89 -1.93 -14.61
N GLY A 163 -24.52 -1.20 -13.69
CA GLY A 163 -25.92 -1.42 -13.30
C GLY A 163 -26.18 -2.26 -12.05
N ARG A 164 -25.17 -2.93 -11.48
CA ARG A 164 -25.25 -3.60 -10.16
C ARG A 164 -24.34 -2.88 -9.16
N THR A 165 -24.91 -2.30 -8.10
CA THR A 165 -24.15 -1.48 -7.13
C THR A 165 -24.38 -1.94 -5.69
N GLY A 166 -24.77 -3.20 -5.48
CA GLY A 166 -25.16 -3.73 -4.18
C GLY A 166 -25.38 -5.23 -4.20
N ALA A 167 -25.72 -5.79 -3.05
CA ALA A 167 -25.94 -7.22 -2.88
C ALA A 167 -27.29 -7.70 -3.42
N SER A 168 -27.32 -8.94 -3.90
CA SER A 168 -28.54 -9.66 -4.25
C SER A 168 -29.31 -10.07 -2.98
N ARG A 169 -30.64 -10.21 -3.09
CA ARG A 169 -31.47 -10.68 -1.96
C ARG A 169 -31.05 -12.08 -1.47
N LYS A 170 -30.63 -12.96 -2.39
CA LYS A 170 -30.14 -14.31 -2.07
C LYS A 170 -28.87 -14.22 -1.22
N PHE A 171 -27.90 -13.42 -1.65
CA PHE A 171 -26.67 -13.19 -0.89
C PHE A 171 -26.96 -12.62 0.50
N VAL A 172 -27.82 -11.60 0.58
CA VAL A 172 -28.16 -10.97 1.87
C VAL A 172 -28.69 -11.98 2.89
N GLY A 173 -29.55 -12.92 2.47
CA GLY A 173 -30.04 -13.97 3.37
C GLY A 173 -28.91 -14.85 3.88
N ALA A 174 -28.16 -15.46 2.96
CA ALA A 174 -27.08 -16.38 3.32
C ALA A 174 -25.94 -15.69 4.12
N TYR A 175 -25.61 -14.44 3.79
CA TYR A 175 -24.64 -13.65 4.54
C TYR A 175 -25.10 -13.40 5.98
N LYS A 176 -26.38 -13.07 6.18
CA LYS A 176 -26.93 -12.88 7.53
C LYS A 176 -26.93 -14.15 8.34
N ASP A 177 -27.17 -15.30 7.71
CA ASP A 177 -27.12 -16.59 8.39
C ASP A 177 -25.67 -16.87 8.85
N ALA A 178 -24.67 -16.61 8.01
CA ALA A 178 -23.26 -16.73 8.37
C ALA A 178 -22.83 -15.75 9.47
N ASP A 179 -23.25 -14.48 9.37
CA ASP A 179 -22.98 -13.47 10.39
C ASP A 179 -23.67 -13.82 11.72
N ALA A 180 -24.90 -14.34 11.72
CA ALA A 180 -25.58 -14.76 12.93
C ALA A 180 -24.86 -15.91 13.66
N LEU A 181 -24.29 -16.87 12.93
CA LEU A 181 -23.44 -17.92 13.50
C LEU A 181 -22.19 -17.31 14.17
N PHE A 182 -21.54 -16.36 13.49
CA PHE A 182 -20.39 -15.65 14.03
C PHE A 182 -20.74 -14.87 15.31
N GLN A 183 -21.83 -14.11 15.30
CA GLN A 183 -22.29 -13.35 16.48
C GLN A 183 -22.71 -14.26 17.64
N ALA A 184 -23.20 -15.48 17.35
CA ALA A 184 -23.49 -16.48 18.36
C ALA A 184 -22.24 -17.15 18.96
N GLY A 185 -21.05 -16.87 18.41
CA GLY A 185 -19.78 -17.47 18.82
C GLY A 185 -19.51 -18.85 18.22
N ASP A 186 -20.33 -19.32 17.29
CA ASP A 186 -20.11 -20.59 16.57
C ASP A 186 -19.19 -20.34 15.37
N ILE A 187 -17.88 -20.24 15.66
CA ILE A 187 -16.86 -19.85 14.68
C ILE A 187 -16.70 -20.89 13.57
N ASP A 188 -16.75 -22.19 13.91
CA ASP A 188 -16.61 -23.27 12.93
C ASP A 188 -17.77 -23.26 11.93
N ALA A 189 -19.01 -23.09 12.41
CA ALA A 189 -20.16 -23.00 11.53
C ALA A 189 -20.14 -21.71 10.68
N ALA A 190 -19.70 -20.59 11.26
CA ALA A 190 -19.56 -19.33 10.52
C ALA A 190 -18.49 -19.45 9.42
N GLU A 191 -17.37 -20.11 9.68
CA GLU A 191 -16.32 -20.36 8.71
C GLU A 191 -16.80 -21.26 7.57
N ALA A 192 -17.52 -22.33 7.88
CA ALA A 192 -18.12 -23.21 6.87
C ALA A 192 -19.12 -22.45 5.99
N ALA A 193 -20.00 -21.64 6.59
CA ALA A 193 -20.98 -20.83 5.85
C ALA A 193 -20.31 -19.77 4.97
N LEU A 194 -19.26 -19.10 5.48
CA LEU A 194 -18.45 -18.16 4.71
C LEU A 194 -17.74 -18.84 3.53
N SER A 195 -17.20 -20.05 3.73
CA SER A 195 -16.56 -20.82 2.65
C SER A 195 -17.56 -21.14 1.53
N GLU A 196 -18.76 -21.61 1.89
CA GLU A 196 -19.82 -21.88 0.90
C GLU A 196 -20.19 -20.62 0.10
N LEU A 197 -20.32 -19.48 0.78
CA LEU A 197 -20.60 -18.20 0.14
C LEU A 197 -19.49 -17.79 -0.83
N LYS A 198 -18.22 -17.95 -0.47
CA LYS A 198 -17.06 -17.61 -1.32
C LYS A 198 -17.03 -18.43 -2.61
N ASP A 199 -17.59 -19.64 -2.61
CA ASP A 199 -17.65 -20.52 -3.79
C ASP A 199 -18.75 -20.12 -4.78
N TRP A 200 -19.59 -19.13 -4.46
CA TRP A 200 -20.66 -18.69 -5.36
C TRP A 200 -20.10 -18.05 -6.64
N ASP A 201 -20.56 -18.56 -7.79
CA ASP A 201 -20.12 -18.11 -9.10
C ASP A 201 -20.90 -16.89 -9.64
N THR A 202 -21.66 -16.21 -8.79
CA THR A 202 -22.46 -15.02 -9.14
C THR A 202 -22.08 -13.77 -8.34
N LEU A 203 -21.00 -13.84 -7.55
CA LEU A 203 -20.61 -12.75 -6.65
C LEU A 203 -20.12 -11.52 -7.41
N ASN A 204 -20.75 -10.39 -7.11
CA ASN A 204 -20.28 -9.08 -7.57
C ASN A 204 -19.28 -8.46 -6.59
N ARG A 205 -18.68 -7.31 -6.94
CA ARG A 205 -17.60 -6.72 -6.13
C ARG A 205 -18.11 -6.27 -4.76
N TYR A 206 -19.34 -5.76 -4.68
CA TYR A 206 -19.94 -5.34 -3.42
C TYR A 206 -20.11 -6.52 -2.46
N GLU A 207 -20.63 -7.65 -2.95
CA GLU A 207 -20.80 -8.89 -2.17
C GLU A 207 -19.44 -9.46 -1.72
N ASN A 208 -18.47 -9.49 -2.64
CA ASN A 208 -17.09 -9.87 -2.36
C ASN A 208 -16.47 -9.06 -1.21
N THR A 209 -16.67 -7.74 -1.20
CA THR A 209 -16.13 -6.86 -0.14
C THR A 209 -16.76 -7.16 1.23
N TRP A 210 -18.05 -7.52 1.29
CA TRP A 210 -18.70 -7.95 2.53
C TRP A 210 -18.20 -9.31 3.01
N LEU A 211 -17.96 -10.27 2.11
CA LEU A 211 -17.35 -11.56 2.48
C LEU A 211 -15.95 -11.38 3.07
N LEU A 212 -15.15 -10.48 2.51
CA LEU A 212 -13.83 -10.14 3.06
C LEU A 212 -13.95 -9.48 4.45
N ASN A 213 -14.99 -8.68 4.68
CA ASN A 213 -15.24 -8.13 6.00
C ASN A 213 -15.57 -9.22 7.04
N LEU A 214 -16.50 -10.12 6.75
CA LEU A 214 -16.79 -11.24 7.66
C LEU A 214 -15.55 -12.11 7.88
N ASP A 215 -14.77 -12.38 6.81
CA ASP A 215 -13.51 -13.12 6.92
C ASP A 215 -12.51 -12.46 7.86
N SER A 216 -12.32 -11.14 7.76
CA SER A 216 -11.44 -10.39 8.65
C SER A 216 -11.86 -10.49 10.12
N GLN A 217 -13.16 -10.49 10.40
CA GLN A 217 -13.69 -10.63 11.76
C GLN A 217 -13.51 -12.05 12.32
N ILE A 218 -13.74 -13.07 11.50
CA ILE A 218 -13.49 -14.47 11.87
C ILE A 218 -11.99 -14.68 12.14
N ALA A 219 -11.13 -14.22 11.23
CA ALA A 219 -9.68 -14.31 11.38
C ALA A 219 -9.20 -13.61 12.67
N ASN A 220 -9.74 -12.44 12.97
CA ASN A 220 -9.49 -11.74 14.23
C ASN A 220 -9.85 -12.59 15.46
N LYS A 221 -11.01 -13.26 15.46
CA LYS A 221 -11.43 -14.12 16.57
C LYS A 221 -10.58 -15.37 16.72
N LEU A 222 -10.05 -15.89 15.62
CA LEU A 222 -9.13 -17.03 15.62
C LEU A 222 -7.70 -16.63 16.01
N GLY A 223 -7.38 -15.33 16.05
CA GLY A 223 -6.01 -14.85 16.22
C GLY A 223 -5.13 -15.03 14.97
N ASP A 224 -5.75 -15.26 13.81
CA ASP A 224 -5.05 -15.40 12.52
C ASP A 224 -4.74 -14.00 11.95
N VAL A 225 -3.62 -13.45 12.42
CA VAL A 225 -3.12 -12.10 12.09
C VAL A 225 -2.84 -11.94 10.60
N GLU A 226 -2.33 -12.99 9.93
CA GLU A 226 -2.00 -12.98 8.50
C GLU A 226 -3.27 -12.87 7.66
N ARG A 227 -4.24 -13.76 7.90
CA ARG A 227 -5.52 -13.75 7.19
C ARG A 227 -6.32 -12.49 7.45
N GLU A 228 -6.33 -11.99 8.69
CA GLU A 228 -6.99 -10.73 9.04
C GLU A 228 -6.42 -9.58 8.20
N ALA A 229 -5.09 -9.43 8.18
CA ALA A 229 -4.42 -8.37 7.45
C ALA A 229 -4.62 -8.48 5.93
N GLN A 230 -4.58 -9.70 5.38
CA GLN A 230 -4.85 -9.96 3.97
C GLN A 230 -6.29 -9.56 3.60
N SER A 231 -7.28 -9.98 4.39
CA SER A 231 -8.67 -9.64 4.16
C SER A 231 -8.92 -8.13 4.26
N ILE A 232 -8.33 -7.45 5.24
CA ILE A 232 -8.39 -5.97 5.34
C ILE A 232 -7.75 -5.29 4.12
N GLY A 233 -6.58 -5.74 3.68
CA GLY A 233 -5.93 -5.23 2.47
C GLY A 233 -6.82 -5.36 1.23
N ARG A 234 -7.52 -6.50 1.10
CA ARG A 234 -8.48 -6.74 0.01
C ARG A 234 -9.76 -5.92 0.16
N ILE A 235 -10.23 -5.63 1.38
CA ILE A 235 -11.35 -4.69 1.61
C ILE A 235 -10.98 -3.31 1.08
N LEU A 236 -9.84 -2.76 1.50
CA LEU A 236 -9.37 -1.43 1.07
C LEU A 236 -9.26 -1.33 -0.46
N SER A 237 -8.88 -2.43 -1.10
CA SER A 237 -8.73 -2.54 -2.56
C SER A 237 -10.06 -2.68 -3.30
N SER A 238 -11.04 -3.31 -2.66
CA SER A 238 -12.37 -3.56 -3.23
C SER A 238 -13.38 -2.45 -2.93
N ASN A 239 -13.07 -1.57 -1.98
CA ASN A 239 -14.03 -0.63 -1.41
C ASN A 239 -14.61 0.33 -2.45
N GLY A 240 -13.83 0.74 -3.44
CA GLY A 240 -14.20 1.81 -4.36
C GLY A 240 -14.06 3.19 -3.73
N SER A 241 -14.70 4.20 -4.31
CA SER A 241 -14.60 5.59 -3.85
C SER A 241 -15.95 6.30 -3.87
N LYS A 242 -16.07 7.32 -3.03
CA LYS A 242 -17.22 8.23 -3.00
C LYS A 242 -17.38 8.98 -4.33
N ARG A 243 -16.26 9.42 -4.92
CA ARG A 243 -16.22 10.11 -6.22
C ARG A 243 -16.86 9.26 -7.32
N ASP A 244 -16.57 7.97 -7.34
CA ASP A 244 -17.04 7.04 -8.37
C ASP A 244 -18.40 6.40 -8.02
N LYS A 245 -19.02 6.83 -6.91
CA LYS A 245 -20.35 6.39 -6.42
C LYS A 245 -20.48 4.87 -6.31
N ASN A 246 -19.38 4.18 -6.04
CA ASN A 246 -19.28 2.71 -6.01
C ASN A 246 -18.68 2.20 -4.70
N MET A 247 -18.63 3.07 -3.69
CA MET A 247 -18.10 2.82 -2.36
C MET A 247 -18.96 1.78 -1.59
N VAL A 248 -18.32 0.74 -1.03
CA VAL A 248 -19.00 -0.29 -0.21
C VAL A 248 -19.13 0.17 1.24
N PHE A 249 -18.01 0.52 1.85
CA PHE A 249 -17.88 1.03 3.21
C PHE A 249 -17.45 2.50 3.19
N ASP A 250 -17.95 3.29 4.14
CA ASP A 250 -17.66 4.72 4.18
C ASP A 250 -16.24 5.08 4.60
N GLU A 251 -15.91 6.36 4.48
CA GLU A 251 -14.58 6.91 4.78
C GLU A 251 -14.15 6.63 6.23
N ASN A 252 -15.06 6.66 7.21
CA ASN A 252 -14.72 6.33 8.59
C ASN A 252 -14.40 4.83 8.76
N TYR A 253 -15.13 3.94 8.08
CA TYR A 253 -14.83 2.51 8.09
C TYR A 253 -13.51 2.20 7.36
N VAL A 254 -13.19 2.91 6.28
CA VAL A 254 -11.89 2.82 5.60
C VAL A 254 -10.77 3.27 6.54
N ALA A 255 -10.95 4.37 7.27
CA ALA A 255 -9.98 4.84 8.26
C ALA A 255 -9.77 3.83 9.39
N TYR A 256 -10.84 3.22 9.89
CA TYR A 256 -10.77 2.11 10.84
C TYR A 256 -10.00 0.91 10.28
N SER A 257 -10.26 0.54 9.02
CA SER A 257 -9.57 -0.56 8.34
C SER A 257 -8.07 -0.27 8.18
N LEU A 258 -7.70 0.96 7.84
CA LEU A 258 -6.29 1.41 7.79
C LEU A 258 -5.64 1.35 9.17
N GLN A 259 -6.30 1.88 10.20
CA GLN A 259 -5.83 1.82 11.59
C GLN A 259 -5.53 0.37 12.01
N ARG A 260 -6.48 -0.54 11.76
CA ARG A 260 -6.31 -1.96 12.09
C ARG A 260 -5.18 -2.60 11.28
N LYS A 261 -5.07 -2.27 9.99
CA LYS A 261 -3.99 -2.76 9.12
C LYS A 261 -2.60 -2.33 9.63
N ILE A 262 -2.45 -1.08 10.09
CA ILE A 262 -1.17 -0.59 10.64
C ILE A 262 -0.72 -1.42 11.84
N ILE A 263 -1.66 -1.75 12.74
CA ILE A 263 -1.38 -2.59 13.92
C ILE A 263 -0.96 -4.01 13.49
N LEU A 264 -1.67 -4.60 12.53
CA LEU A 264 -1.36 -5.96 12.08
C LEU A 264 -0.03 -6.03 11.31
N ASP A 265 0.23 -5.06 10.43
CA ASP A 265 1.47 -4.99 9.67
C ASP A 265 2.67 -4.73 10.59
N SER A 266 2.51 -3.93 11.66
CA SER A 266 3.58 -3.73 12.65
C SER A 266 3.91 -5.00 13.42
N GLN A 267 2.92 -5.84 13.75
CA GLN A 267 3.12 -7.14 14.38
C GLN A 267 3.83 -8.15 13.47
N ARG A 268 3.65 -8.01 12.15
CA ARG A 268 4.20 -8.91 11.12
C ARG A 268 5.56 -8.45 10.58
N GLY A 269 6.09 -7.33 11.05
CA GLY A 269 7.33 -6.74 10.54
C GLY A 269 7.20 -6.04 9.16
N LEU A 270 5.99 -5.87 8.64
CA LEU A 270 5.71 -5.21 7.35
C LEU A 270 5.66 -3.68 7.51
N PHE A 271 6.79 -3.10 7.92
CA PHE A 271 6.84 -1.71 8.34
C PHE A 271 6.60 -0.70 7.21
N ALA A 272 7.04 -0.97 5.98
CA ALA A 272 6.76 -0.10 4.85
C ALA A 272 5.25 -0.01 4.56
N GLU A 273 4.53 -1.12 4.68
CA GLU A 273 3.09 -1.24 4.47
C GLU A 273 2.31 -0.54 5.59
N ALA A 274 2.78 -0.65 6.83
CA ALA A 274 2.25 0.10 7.97
C ALA A 274 2.41 1.62 7.78
N LEU A 275 3.62 2.09 7.42
CA LEU A 275 3.90 3.51 7.16
C LEU A 275 3.09 4.03 5.97
N SER A 276 2.94 3.25 4.90
CA SER A 276 2.11 3.60 3.75
C SER A 276 0.63 3.75 4.13
N SER A 277 0.12 2.85 4.97
CA SER A 277 -1.26 2.90 5.47
C SER A 277 -1.48 4.10 6.39
N PHE A 278 -0.49 4.45 7.21
CA PHE A 278 -0.52 5.65 8.05
C PHE A 278 -0.51 6.95 7.24
N SER A 279 0.30 7.03 6.18
CA SER A 279 0.28 8.18 5.26
C SER A 279 -1.11 8.39 4.67
N LYS A 280 -1.77 7.31 4.22
CA LYS A 280 -3.15 7.38 3.70
C LYS A 280 -4.14 7.83 4.78
N LEU A 281 -4.01 7.33 6.01
CA LEU A 281 -4.88 7.73 7.12
C LEU A 281 -4.76 9.22 7.43
N LYS A 282 -3.55 9.79 7.36
CA LYS A 282 -3.30 11.23 7.57
C LYS A 282 -3.92 12.13 6.50
N GLU A 283 -4.14 11.61 5.29
CA GLU A 283 -4.77 12.35 4.19
C GLU A 283 -6.31 12.36 4.30
N MET A 284 -6.90 11.61 5.24
CA MET A 284 -8.34 11.52 5.42
C MET A 284 -8.88 12.58 6.37
N ASP A 285 -10.02 13.16 5.99
CA ASP A 285 -10.72 14.15 6.80
C ASP A 285 -11.24 13.54 8.12
N ASP A 286 -11.22 14.35 9.19
CA ASP A 286 -11.81 14.05 10.50
C ASP A 286 -11.27 12.77 11.20
N GLN A 287 -10.03 12.36 10.95
CA GLN A 287 -9.41 11.15 11.55
C GLN A 287 -8.37 11.43 12.67
N GLN A 288 -8.30 12.66 13.18
CA GLN A 288 -7.24 13.09 14.12
C GLN A 288 -7.09 12.18 15.35
N THR A 289 -8.19 11.72 15.96
CA THR A 289 -8.13 10.80 17.10
C THR A 289 -7.47 9.47 16.75
N ARG A 290 -7.79 8.88 15.58
CA ARG A 290 -7.16 7.62 15.13
C ARG A 290 -5.68 7.80 14.83
N ILE A 291 -5.32 8.97 14.28
CA ILE A 291 -3.93 9.33 14.01
C ILE A 291 -3.16 9.39 15.34
N GLU A 292 -3.68 10.11 16.34
CA GLU A 292 -3.08 10.21 17.67
C GLU A 292 -2.93 8.86 18.37
N GLU A 293 -3.92 7.97 18.25
CA GLU A 293 -3.87 6.61 18.80
C GLU A 293 -2.78 5.74 18.16
N ILE A 294 -2.48 5.95 16.87
CA ILE A 294 -1.51 5.15 16.12
C ILE A 294 -0.11 5.73 16.13
N THR A 295 0.06 7.04 16.34
CA THR A 295 1.37 7.71 16.36
C THR A 295 2.42 6.98 17.22
N PRO A 296 2.13 6.49 18.44
CA PRO A 296 3.13 5.76 19.22
C PRO A 296 3.63 4.48 18.55
N ILE A 297 2.78 3.78 17.79
CA ILE A 297 3.18 2.59 17.03
C ILE A 297 4.08 3.00 15.86
N ILE A 298 3.79 4.12 15.21
CA ILE A 298 4.62 4.65 14.12
C ILE A 298 6.00 5.05 14.63
N GLU A 299 6.07 5.75 15.76
CA GLU A 299 7.34 6.10 16.41
C GLU A 299 8.17 4.86 16.79
N GLN A 300 7.51 3.79 17.24
CA GLN A 300 8.16 2.49 17.50
C GLN A 300 8.69 1.85 16.21
N ILE A 301 7.92 1.88 15.12
CA ILE A 301 8.36 1.37 13.81
C ILE A 301 9.58 2.16 13.33
N GLU A 302 9.54 3.49 13.36
CA GLU A 302 10.65 4.35 12.94
C GLU A 302 11.90 4.11 13.80
N THR A 303 11.72 3.95 15.12
CA THR A 303 12.79 3.59 16.05
C THR A 303 13.39 2.22 15.72
N ALA A 304 12.56 1.21 15.43
CA ALA A 304 13.02 -0.13 15.07
C ALA A 304 13.81 -0.09 13.74
N ILE A 305 13.31 0.62 12.73
CA ILE A 305 13.98 0.80 11.44
C ILE A 305 15.38 1.41 11.64
N ALA A 306 15.49 2.46 12.46
CA ALA A 306 16.73 3.16 12.75
C ALA A 306 17.67 2.42 13.73
N SER A 307 17.22 1.33 14.34
CA SER A 307 18.01 0.59 15.32
C SER A 307 19.11 -0.27 14.69
N ASN A 308 20.07 -0.70 15.51
CA ASN A 308 21.11 -1.65 15.12
C ASN A 308 20.66 -3.12 15.20
N GLN A 309 19.37 -3.38 15.42
CA GLN A 309 18.81 -4.74 15.44
C GLN A 309 18.29 -5.09 14.05
N ASN A 310 18.47 -6.34 13.62
CA ASN A 310 17.85 -6.86 12.41
C ASN A 310 16.33 -6.85 12.53
N LEU A 311 15.63 -6.58 11.43
CA LEU A 311 14.18 -6.74 11.36
C LEU A 311 13.87 -8.08 10.72
N GLU A 312 12.84 -8.75 11.19
CA GLU A 312 12.45 -10.07 10.73
C GLU A 312 11.01 -10.05 10.24
N VAL A 313 10.79 -10.63 9.08
CA VAL A 313 9.47 -10.80 8.46
C VAL A 313 9.28 -12.29 8.22
N PRO A 314 8.47 -12.99 9.05
CA PRO A 314 8.13 -14.38 8.81
C PRO A 314 7.18 -14.49 7.63
N VAL A 315 7.47 -15.41 6.71
CA VAL A 315 6.75 -15.54 5.44
C VAL A 315 6.25 -16.96 5.25
N THR A 316 5.04 -17.08 4.72
CA THR A 316 4.53 -18.29 4.07
C THR A 316 4.10 -17.93 2.65
N ILE A 317 4.66 -18.59 1.64
CA ILE A 317 4.27 -18.41 0.24
C ILE A 317 2.86 -18.95 0.06
N GLY A 318 1.97 -18.15 -0.53
CA GLY A 318 0.62 -18.58 -0.87
C GLY A 318 0.53 -19.23 -2.26
N GLU A 319 -0.66 -19.70 -2.60
CA GLU A 319 -0.96 -20.50 -3.81
C GLU A 319 -0.53 -19.86 -5.15
N ASN A 320 -0.32 -18.54 -5.18
CA ASN A 320 0.14 -17.83 -6.37
C ASN A 320 1.65 -18.03 -6.63
N GLY A 321 2.40 -18.61 -5.70
CA GLY A 321 3.85 -18.82 -5.76
C GLY A 321 4.68 -17.53 -5.80
N ASN A 322 4.08 -16.39 -5.45
CA ASN A 322 4.75 -15.08 -5.47
C ASN A 322 4.47 -14.35 -4.16
N TRP A 323 5.53 -13.89 -3.50
CA TRP A 323 5.44 -13.00 -2.35
C TRP A 323 6.24 -11.74 -2.61
N PHE A 324 5.67 -10.60 -2.25
CA PHE A 324 6.29 -9.32 -2.45
C PHE A 324 6.44 -8.57 -1.13
N HIS A 325 7.56 -7.90 -0.93
CA HIS A 325 7.85 -7.14 0.29
C HIS A 325 8.62 -5.87 0.01
N THR A 326 8.15 -4.75 0.57
CA THR A 326 8.79 -3.44 0.40
C THR A 326 9.83 -3.25 1.49
N LEU A 327 11.09 -3.09 1.11
CA LEU A 327 12.18 -2.97 2.07
C LEU A 327 12.19 -1.58 2.71
N VAL A 328 12.45 -1.54 4.02
CA VAL A 328 12.72 -0.31 4.79
C VAL A 328 14.22 -0.09 5.01
N ARG A 329 15.07 -1.07 4.68
CA ARG A 329 16.53 -1.01 4.72
C ARG A 329 17.16 -1.41 3.39
N SER A 330 18.43 -1.04 3.23
CA SER A 330 19.22 -1.32 2.04
C SER A 330 19.92 -2.69 2.05
N GLN A 331 19.70 -3.53 3.06
CA GLN A 331 20.30 -4.85 3.15
C GLN A 331 19.28 -5.89 3.60
N PHE A 332 19.30 -7.07 2.99
CA PHE A 332 18.43 -8.16 3.40
C PHE A 332 19.09 -9.54 3.23
N ALA A 333 18.53 -10.55 3.89
CA ALA A 333 18.92 -11.96 3.80
C ALA A 333 17.69 -12.87 3.96
N PHE A 334 17.87 -14.17 3.69
CA PHE A 334 16.87 -15.20 3.99
C PHE A 334 17.45 -16.22 4.97
N ASN A 335 16.63 -16.62 5.94
CA ASN A 335 16.90 -17.66 6.93
C ASN A 335 15.71 -18.63 7.06
N ASP A 336 15.96 -19.80 7.66
CA ASP A 336 14.94 -20.76 8.08
C ASP A 336 14.04 -21.21 6.92
N ILE A 337 14.64 -21.43 5.75
CA ILE A 337 13.90 -21.84 4.55
C ILE A 337 13.41 -23.28 4.71
N ASN A 338 12.09 -23.46 4.72
CA ASN A 338 11.41 -24.73 4.77
C ASN A 338 10.47 -24.87 3.56
N GLY A 339 10.94 -25.62 2.56
CA GLY A 339 10.37 -25.68 1.21
C GLY A 339 11.37 -25.19 0.18
N ASP A 340 10.90 -24.87 -1.03
CA ASP A 340 11.75 -24.50 -2.16
C ASP A 340 11.49 -23.05 -2.60
N LEU A 341 12.55 -22.24 -2.62
CA LEU A 341 12.55 -20.89 -3.17
C LEU A 341 13.34 -20.84 -4.47
N ASP A 342 12.64 -20.58 -5.57
CA ASP A 342 13.22 -20.53 -6.91
C ASP A 342 14.11 -19.30 -7.09
N THR A 343 13.53 -18.12 -6.87
CA THR A 343 14.16 -16.85 -7.25
C THR A 343 13.77 -15.71 -6.34
N VAL A 344 14.72 -14.80 -6.09
CA VAL A 344 14.47 -13.47 -5.55
C VAL A 344 14.73 -12.44 -6.63
N GLU A 345 13.81 -11.51 -6.81
CA GLU A 345 13.93 -10.40 -7.74
C GLU A 345 13.82 -9.08 -6.99
N VAL A 346 14.91 -8.29 -6.99
CA VAL A 346 14.95 -6.95 -6.40
C VAL A 346 14.45 -5.96 -7.44
N ARG A 347 13.34 -5.27 -7.15
CA ARG A 347 12.72 -4.25 -8.00
C ARG A 347 12.78 -2.90 -7.31
N CYS A 348 13.67 -2.04 -7.77
CA CYS A 348 13.83 -0.68 -7.26
C CYS A 348 13.24 0.37 -8.22
N GLU A 349 13.32 1.64 -7.87
CA GLU A 349 12.87 2.72 -8.73
C GLU A 349 13.60 2.72 -10.07
N SER A 350 14.93 2.62 -10.04
CA SER A 350 15.79 2.76 -11.24
C SER A 350 16.53 1.49 -11.65
N HIS A 351 16.39 0.40 -10.88
CA HIS A 351 17.13 -0.83 -11.12
C HIS A 351 16.32 -2.09 -10.83
N ARG A 352 16.70 -3.18 -11.50
CA ARG A 352 16.13 -4.50 -11.29
C ARG A 352 17.18 -5.57 -11.47
N GLU A 353 17.23 -6.50 -10.53
CA GLU A 353 18.06 -7.70 -10.60
C GLU A 353 17.31 -8.92 -10.12
N LYS A 354 17.65 -10.08 -10.68
CA LYS A 354 17.03 -11.36 -10.38
C LYS A 354 18.12 -12.38 -10.07
N PHE A 355 17.95 -13.10 -8.96
CA PHE A 355 18.90 -14.06 -8.43
C PHE A 355 18.20 -15.37 -8.07
N THR A 356 18.97 -16.45 -7.97
CA THR A 356 18.59 -17.63 -7.21
C THR A 356 18.64 -17.31 -5.71
N VAL A 357 17.79 -17.94 -4.91
CA VAL A 357 17.84 -17.75 -3.45
C VAL A 357 18.98 -18.57 -2.85
N ALA A 358 19.71 -17.97 -1.93
CA ALA A 358 20.75 -18.62 -1.13
C ALA A 358 20.58 -18.23 0.34
N GLU A 359 20.47 -19.22 1.21
CA GLU A 359 20.33 -18.99 2.66
C GLU A 359 21.60 -18.34 3.24
N GLY A 360 21.43 -17.39 4.15
CA GLY A 360 22.54 -16.69 4.81
C GLY A 360 23.34 -15.72 3.91
N HIS A 361 23.02 -15.61 2.63
CA HIS A 361 23.59 -14.57 1.77
C HIS A 361 22.99 -13.21 2.11
N VAL A 362 23.84 -12.19 2.26
CA VAL A 362 23.40 -10.81 2.53
C VAL A 362 23.46 -10.02 1.24
N TRP A 363 22.30 -9.64 0.72
CA TRP A 363 22.17 -8.73 -0.40
C TRP A 363 22.33 -7.29 0.08
N LYS A 364 23.16 -6.51 -0.61
CA LYS A 364 23.34 -5.08 -0.39
C LYS A 364 22.81 -4.31 -1.58
N ILE A 365 21.89 -3.40 -1.32
CA ILE A 365 21.22 -2.56 -2.32
C ILE A 365 21.88 -1.17 -2.28
N PRO A 366 22.45 -0.71 -3.40
CA PRO A 366 22.95 0.66 -3.50
C PRO A 366 21.83 1.69 -3.27
N GLU A 367 22.08 2.71 -2.44
CA GLU A 367 21.12 3.80 -2.19
C GLU A 367 20.68 4.50 -3.49
N SER A 368 21.58 4.55 -4.48
CA SER A 368 21.32 5.13 -5.79
C SER A 368 20.21 4.44 -6.58
N TRP A 369 19.76 3.25 -6.17
CA TRP A 369 18.66 2.52 -6.83
C TRP A 369 17.27 3.03 -6.42
N GLY A 370 17.17 3.78 -5.32
CA GLY A 370 15.92 4.30 -4.76
C GLY A 370 15.18 3.28 -3.89
N GLN A 371 13.89 3.49 -3.65
CA GLN A 371 13.07 2.55 -2.88
C GLN A 371 12.96 1.20 -3.61
N CYS A 372 13.10 0.10 -2.86
CA CYS A 372 13.10 -1.25 -3.40
C CYS A 372 12.02 -2.15 -2.80
N ARG A 373 11.50 -3.05 -3.64
CA ARG A 373 10.61 -4.15 -3.26
C ARG A 373 11.24 -5.46 -3.74
N VAL A 374 11.22 -6.50 -2.93
CA VAL A 374 11.62 -7.86 -3.34
C VAL A 374 10.40 -8.64 -3.81
N LEU A 375 10.59 -9.45 -4.84
CA LEU A 375 9.65 -10.46 -5.33
C LEU A 375 10.32 -11.82 -5.14
N VAL A 376 9.83 -12.60 -4.19
CA VAL A 376 10.25 -13.97 -3.94
C VAL A 376 9.29 -14.91 -4.64
N LYS A 377 9.84 -15.92 -5.31
CA LYS A 377 9.09 -17.01 -5.93
C LYS A 377 9.51 -18.34 -5.35
N GLY A 378 8.55 -19.21 -5.11
CA GLY A 378 8.77 -20.54 -4.59
C GLY A 378 7.48 -21.32 -4.55
N ASP A 379 7.57 -22.53 -4.01
CA ASP A 379 6.45 -23.45 -3.92
C ASP A 379 5.42 -22.99 -2.89
N ASP A 380 4.16 -23.38 -3.12
CA ASP A 380 3.05 -23.13 -2.19
C ASP A 380 3.37 -23.67 -0.79
N ALA A 381 2.97 -22.94 0.24
CA ALA A 381 3.24 -23.21 1.65
C ALA A 381 4.73 -23.22 2.08
N THR A 382 5.67 -22.85 1.20
CA THR A 382 7.08 -22.64 1.58
C THR A 382 7.18 -21.55 2.64
N ARG A 383 7.93 -21.79 3.71
CA ARG A 383 8.13 -20.85 4.82
C ARG A 383 9.58 -20.40 4.91
N PHE A 384 9.80 -19.14 5.27
CA PHE A 384 11.13 -18.58 5.50
C PHE A 384 11.03 -17.28 6.27
N ASN A 385 12.16 -16.82 6.79
CA ASN A 385 12.30 -15.50 7.40
C ASN A 385 13.08 -14.59 6.45
N LEU A 386 12.47 -13.47 6.04
CA LEU A 386 13.22 -12.37 5.42
C LEU A 386 13.80 -11.51 6.54
N ILE A 387 15.11 -11.30 6.51
CA ILE A 387 15.83 -10.49 7.49
C ILE A 387 16.25 -9.18 6.82
N GLU A 388 15.76 -8.02 7.28
CA GLU A 388 16.31 -6.73 6.89
C GLU A 388 17.48 -6.35 7.82
N VAL A 389 18.68 -6.47 7.28
CA VAL A 389 19.93 -6.39 8.04
C VAL A 389 20.24 -4.94 8.42
N ALA A 390 20.57 -4.71 9.69
CA ALA A 390 20.98 -3.40 10.16
C ALA A 390 22.28 -2.96 9.47
N GLN A 391 22.41 -1.66 9.19
CA GLN A 391 23.70 -1.13 8.72
C GLN A 391 24.71 -1.18 9.86
N SER A 392 25.86 -1.80 9.61
CA SER A 392 26.97 -1.97 10.57
C SER A 392 27.83 -0.73 10.67
#